data_AF-A0A7X7I222-F1
#
_entry.id   AF-A0A7X7I222-F1
#
_cell.length_a   1.000
_cell.length_b   1.000
_cell.length_c   1.000
_cell.angle_alpha   90.00
_cell.angle_beta   90.00
_cell.angle_gamma   90.00
#
_symmetry.space_group_name_H-M   'P 1'
#
loop_
_entity.id
_entity.type
_entity.pdbx_description
1 polymer ?
#
loop_
_entity_poly.entity_id
_entity_poly.type
_entity_poly.pdbx_seq_one_letter_code
_entity_poly.pdbx_strand_id
1 'polypeptide(L)'
;MIVRKTIAGAKCKLGVYQSQYKRLGKSGNSVILMYHRIIAPESFAEHVEPGMYVRPETFSMHCSVLRHYFDVVPLSEIISSKDILSSKPRCAITFDDGWADFYQNAFPILKAAHLPSTVYLPTNFIGTDMQFWTDTCAAILKKICHEKPELPYQGTSPVIREILQIKGDYISCVDSVIKMLKPYSTGEIKKILDELAQYAGCSHTSLQTFMTWNEVKTCLDSGLVAFGSHTVNHLILTAESRQTVHDELRISKEKLIKEQVADPSDISFCYPNGGYSQEITQMVKMAGYSSAVTTKTGWNSAMSERYNLRRIGMHQDMTSTRSLIMARLAMQ
;
A
#
# COMPACT_ATOMS: atom_id res chain seq x y z
N MET A 1 -22.97 -7.33 4.87
CA MET A 1 -22.54 -5.97 5.26
C MET A 1 -23.42 -5.33 6.35
N ILE A 2 -24.75 -5.45 6.28
CA ILE A 2 -25.71 -4.82 7.21
C ILE A 2 -25.50 -5.26 8.68
N VAL A 3 -25.43 -6.57 8.95
CA VAL A 3 -25.24 -7.12 10.30
C VAL A 3 -23.95 -6.61 10.97
N ARG A 4 -22.84 -6.55 10.22
CA ARG A 4 -21.56 -6.02 10.71
C ARG A 4 -21.67 -4.53 11.09
N LYS A 5 -22.33 -3.72 10.26
CA LYS A 5 -22.56 -2.29 10.54
C LYS A 5 -23.41 -2.09 11.80
N THR A 6 -24.46 -2.88 11.99
CA THR A 6 -25.33 -2.81 13.18
C THR A 6 -24.58 -3.18 14.46
N ILE A 7 -23.84 -4.30 14.46
CA ILE A 7 -23.04 -4.72 15.62
C ILE A 7 -21.96 -3.68 15.96
N ALA A 8 -21.25 -3.19 14.94
CA ALA A 8 -20.25 -2.14 15.11
C ALA A 8 -20.86 -0.87 15.70
N GLY A 9 -22.04 -0.46 15.21
CA GLY A 9 -22.78 0.68 15.74
C GLY A 9 -23.16 0.51 17.22
N ALA A 10 -23.70 -0.65 17.60
CA ALA A 10 -24.06 -0.94 18.98
C ALA A 10 -22.85 -0.92 19.93
N LYS A 11 -21.76 -1.62 19.57
CA LYS A 11 -20.52 -1.64 20.36
C LYS A 11 -19.87 -0.26 20.48
N CYS A 12 -19.96 0.56 19.42
CA CYS A 12 -19.50 1.95 19.44
C CYS A 12 -20.31 2.79 20.44
N LYS A 13 -21.64 2.71 20.42
CA LYS A 13 -22.52 3.43 21.37
C LYS A 13 -22.30 3.00 22.82
N LEU A 14 -22.01 1.72 23.04
CA LEU A 14 -21.72 1.16 24.36
C LEU A 14 -20.28 1.43 24.86
N GLY A 15 -19.46 2.16 24.10
CA GLY A 15 -18.08 2.50 24.51
C GLY A 15 -17.11 1.30 24.55
N VAL A 16 -17.48 0.16 23.95
CA VAL A 16 -16.68 -1.07 23.99
C VAL A 16 -15.32 -0.86 23.34
N TYR A 17 -15.28 -0.22 22.17
CA TYR A 17 -14.04 0.02 21.43
C TYR A 17 -13.10 0.98 22.15
N GLN A 18 -13.64 2.05 22.76
CA GLN A 18 -12.84 3.00 23.54
C GLN A 18 -12.16 2.30 24.73
N SER A 19 -12.90 1.45 25.45
CA SER A 19 -12.35 0.66 26.55
C SER A 19 -11.23 -0.28 26.09
N GLN A 20 -11.38 -0.90 24.91
CA GLN A 20 -10.35 -1.76 24.32
C GLN A 20 -9.10 -0.98 23.93
N TYR A 21 -9.22 0.18 23.28
CA TYR A 21 -8.07 1.02 22.95
C TYR A 21 -7.34 1.49 24.20
N LYS A 22 -8.06 1.91 25.23
CA LYS A 22 -7.45 2.32 26.50
C LYS A 22 -6.64 1.19 27.13
N ARG A 23 -7.14 -0.06 27.07
CA ARG A 23 -6.40 -1.23 27.53
C ARG A 23 -5.13 -1.46 26.70
N LEU A 24 -5.22 -1.35 25.38
CA LEU A 24 -4.08 -1.51 24.47
C LEU A 24 -3.00 -0.42 24.67
N GLY A 25 -3.41 0.83 24.88
CA GLY A 25 -2.48 1.92 25.24
C GLY A 25 -1.79 1.66 26.58
N LYS A 26 -2.54 1.19 27.59
CA LYS A 26 -1.99 0.85 28.91
C LYS A 26 -1.05 -0.35 28.88
N SER A 27 -1.09 -1.18 27.83
CA SER A 27 -0.14 -2.27 27.61
C SER A 27 0.95 -1.90 26.60
N GLY A 28 1.14 -0.60 26.30
CA GLY A 28 2.19 -0.11 25.40
C GLY A 28 2.04 -0.59 23.96
N ASN A 29 0.85 -1.02 23.55
CA ASN A 29 0.63 -1.48 22.18
C ASN A 29 0.42 -0.29 21.24
N SER A 30 0.89 -0.46 20.01
CA SER A 30 0.81 0.53 18.94
C SER A 30 0.18 -0.08 17.68
N VAL A 31 -0.35 0.76 16.83
CA VAL A 31 -0.95 0.38 15.56
C VAL A 31 -0.30 1.14 14.41
N ILE A 32 -0.04 0.44 13.31
CA ILE A 32 0.45 1.05 12.08
C ILE A 32 -0.65 0.85 11.03
N LEU A 33 -1.11 1.92 10.39
CA LEU A 33 -2.18 1.88 9.40
C LEU A 33 -1.58 1.85 8.00
N MET A 34 -2.13 1.00 7.14
CA MET A 34 -1.73 0.85 5.74
C MET A 34 -2.83 1.38 4.82
N TYR A 35 -2.53 2.47 4.13
CA TYR A 35 -3.30 3.03 3.02
C TYR A 35 -2.51 2.86 1.72
N HIS A 36 -3.20 2.95 0.58
CA HIS A 36 -2.54 3.04 -0.73
C HIS A 36 -3.07 4.28 -1.45
N ARG A 37 -4.33 4.26 -1.89
CA ARG A 37 -4.97 5.34 -2.65
C ARG A 37 -5.94 6.15 -1.80
N ILE A 38 -5.91 7.47 -1.94
CA ILE A 38 -6.99 8.36 -1.47
C ILE A 38 -7.61 9.03 -2.70
N ILE A 39 -8.71 8.49 -3.20
CA ILE A 39 -9.27 8.89 -4.50
C ILE A 39 -10.76 9.16 -4.44
N ALA A 40 -11.19 10.18 -5.17
CA ALA A 40 -12.58 10.55 -5.33
C ALA A 40 -13.29 9.62 -6.34
N PRO A 41 -14.61 9.40 -6.22
CA PRO A 41 -15.35 8.52 -7.13
C PRO A 41 -15.23 8.87 -8.60
N GLU A 42 -15.09 10.14 -8.89
CA GLU A 42 -15.00 10.69 -10.24
C GLU A 42 -13.66 10.35 -10.89
N SER A 43 -12.66 9.94 -10.09
CA SER A 43 -11.32 9.55 -10.54
C SER A 43 -11.19 8.04 -10.82
N PHE A 44 -12.25 7.23 -10.66
CA PHE A 44 -12.26 5.80 -11.01
C PHE A 44 -12.28 5.53 -12.53
N ALA A 45 -11.68 6.39 -13.36
CA ALA A 45 -11.66 6.22 -14.81
C ALA A 45 -11.00 4.88 -15.25
N GLU A 46 -10.19 4.28 -14.36
CA GLU A 46 -9.49 3.02 -14.53
C GLU A 46 -9.78 2.06 -13.36
N HIS A 47 -9.54 0.76 -13.57
CA HIS A 47 -9.71 -0.26 -12.54
C HIS A 47 -8.86 0.06 -11.30
N VAL A 48 -9.44 -0.06 -10.11
CA VAL A 48 -8.72 0.04 -8.84
C VAL A 48 -8.93 -1.27 -8.10
N GLU A 49 -7.84 -1.96 -7.76
CA GLU A 49 -7.91 -3.26 -7.08
C GLU A 49 -8.74 -3.12 -5.78
N PRO A 50 -9.70 -4.04 -5.55
CA PRO A 50 -10.50 -4.03 -4.33
C PRO A 50 -9.63 -4.01 -3.07
N GLY A 51 -9.94 -3.09 -2.15
CA GLY A 51 -9.09 -2.91 -0.97
C GLY A 51 -7.86 -2.02 -1.20
N MET A 52 -7.73 -1.30 -2.30
CA MET A 52 -6.61 -0.36 -2.48
C MET A 52 -6.97 1.10 -2.25
N TYR A 53 -8.23 1.43 -1.96
CA TYR A 53 -8.64 2.84 -1.85
C TYR A 53 -9.51 3.19 -0.64
N VAL A 54 -9.45 4.47 -0.28
CA VAL A 54 -10.37 5.18 0.62
C VAL A 54 -10.76 6.52 -0.04
N ARG A 55 -11.99 6.99 0.19
CA ARG A 55 -12.43 8.30 -0.32
C ARG A 55 -11.91 9.45 0.56
N PRO A 56 -11.66 10.66 0.02
CA PRO A 56 -11.18 11.80 0.79
C PRO A 56 -12.00 12.11 2.06
N GLU A 57 -13.33 12.08 1.98
CA GLU A 57 -14.21 12.37 3.12
C GLU A 57 -14.12 11.27 4.19
N THR A 58 -13.93 10.02 3.74
CA THR A 58 -13.75 8.87 4.63
C THR A 58 -12.39 8.95 5.32
N PHE A 59 -11.33 9.35 4.61
CA PHE A 59 -10.01 9.55 5.18
C PHE A 59 -9.97 10.74 6.17
N SER A 60 -10.66 11.84 5.86
CA SER A 60 -10.84 12.95 6.80
C SER A 60 -11.57 12.51 8.09
N MET A 61 -12.59 11.66 7.95
CA MET A 61 -13.25 11.02 9.08
C MET A 61 -12.30 10.12 9.87
N HIS A 62 -11.43 9.34 9.20
CA HIS A 62 -10.40 8.53 9.86
C HIS A 62 -9.47 9.42 10.69
N CYS A 63 -8.92 10.48 10.12
CA CYS A 63 -8.05 11.44 10.83
C CYS A 63 -8.72 11.99 12.09
N SER A 64 -10.01 12.32 12.01
CA SER A 64 -10.80 12.80 13.15
C SER A 64 -10.98 11.73 14.25
N VAL A 65 -11.19 10.46 13.87
CA VAL A 65 -11.27 9.34 14.83
C VAL A 65 -9.91 9.09 15.48
N LEU A 66 -8.83 9.09 14.68
CA LEU A 66 -7.48 8.83 15.18
C LEU A 66 -7.04 9.89 16.19
N ARG A 67 -7.21 11.18 15.89
CA ARG A 67 -6.89 12.27 16.84
C ARG A 67 -7.63 12.14 18.17
N HIS A 68 -8.86 11.62 18.14
CA HIS A 68 -9.66 11.50 19.34
C HIS A 68 -9.20 10.33 20.23
N TYR A 69 -8.90 9.17 19.65
CA TYR A 69 -8.66 7.93 20.40
C TYR A 69 -7.19 7.48 20.48
N PHE A 70 -6.29 8.05 19.69
CA PHE A 70 -4.89 7.63 19.56
C PHE A 70 -3.94 8.81 19.71
N ASP A 71 -2.70 8.50 20.11
CA ASP A 71 -1.57 9.41 20.00
C ASP A 71 -0.92 9.16 18.62
N VAL A 72 -1.27 9.98 17.64
CA VAL A 72 -0.77 9.81 16.26
C VAL A 72 0.64 10.39 16.18
N VAL A 73 1.61 9.55 15.85
CA VAL A 73 3.05 9.87 15.91
C VAL A 73 3.76 9.42 14.63
N PRO A 74 4.93 9.99 14.29
CA PRO A 74 5.80 9.46 13.24
C PRO A 74 6.12 7.99 13.48
N LEU A 75 6.29 7.22 12.40
CA LEU A 75 6.59 5.79 12.50
C LEU A 75 7.91 5.54 13.28
N SER A 76 8.90 6.40 13.12
CA SER A 76 10.18 6.34 13.82
C SER A 76 10.04 6.40 15.34
N GLU A 77 9.03 7.10 15.87
CA GLU A 77 8.74 7.11 17.31
C GLU A 77 8.23 5.75 17.80
N ILE A 78 7.40 5.06 17.02
CA ILE A 78 6.95 3.69 17.35
C ILE A 78 8.13 2.71 17.34
N ILE A 79 9.08 2.90 16.42
CA ILE A 79 10.25 2.01 16.28
C ILE A 79 11.29 2.23 17.38
N SER A 80 11.52 3.49 17.76
CA SER A 80 12.56 3.89 18.72
C SER A 80 12.11 3.76 20.17
N SER A 81 10.84 4.00 20.47
CA SER A 81 10.32 4.04 21.84
C SER A 81 9.22 3.01 22.04
N LYS A 82 9.68 1.80 22.38
CA LYS A 82 8.85 0.68 22.83
C LYS A 82 8.41 0.92 24.28
N ASP A 83 7.27 0.35 24.68
CA ASP A 83 6.74 0.37 26.05
C ASP A 83 6.31 1.73 26.63
N ILE A 84 5.94 2.69 25.78
CA ILE A 84 5.31 3.92 26.26
C ILE A 84 3.86 3.64 26.65
N LEU A 85 3.62 3.62 27.96
CA LEU A 85 2.31 3.40 28.55
C LEU A 85 1.51 4.71 28.50
N SER A 86 0.39 4.70 27.77
CA SER A 86 -0.51 5.85 27.67
C SER A 86 -1.97 5.42 27.77
N SER A 87 -2.85 6.35 28.11
CA SER A 87 -4.29 6.11 28.03
C SER A 87 -4.79 6.02 26.58
N LYS A 88 -4.02 6.54 25.63
CA LYS A 88 -4.24 6.45 24.20
C LYS A 88 -3.12 5.61 23.57
N PRO A 89 -3.43 4.55 22.81
CA PRO A 89 -2.41 3.83 22.08
C PRO A 89 -1.81 4.71 20.98
N ARG A 90 -0.54 4.43 20.65
CA ARG A 90 0.15 5.12 19.56
C ARG A 90 -0.29 4.61 18.20
N CYS A 91 -0.38 5.51 17.24
CA CYS A 91 -0.77 5.21 15.86
C CYS A 91 0.18 5.87 14.86
N ALA A 92 0.70 5.10 13.90
CA ALA A 92 1.37 5.65 12.72
C ALA A 92 0.49 5.45 11.48
N ILE A 93 0.48 6.45 10.60
CA ILE A 93 -0.22 6.41 9.31
C ILE A 93 0.82 6.17 8.22
N THR A 94 0.65 5.11 7.43
CA THR A 94 1.55 4.80 6.31
C THR A 94 0.79 4.69 5.00
N PHE A 95 1.42 5.13 3.92
CA PHE A 95 0.96 5.00 2.54
C PHE A 95 1.99 4.24 1.73
N ASP A 96 1.54 3.32 0.91
CA ASP A 96 2.40 2.58 -0.02
C ASP A 96 2.33 3.22 -1.43
N ASP A 97 3.27 2.81 -2.28
CA ASP A 97 3.34 3.08 -3.73
C ASP A 97 3.64 4.50 -4.22
N GLY A 98 3.43 5.55 -3.42
CA GLY A 98 3.78 6.92 -3.82
C GLY A 98 2.92 7.51 -4.96
N TRP A 99 1.65 7.08 -5.04
CA TRP A 99 0.67 7.60 -5.99
C TRP A 99 0.47 9.12 -5.91
N ALA A 100 0.22 9.78 -7.04
CA ALA A 100 -0.01 11.24 -7.08
C ALA A 100 -1.20 11.68 -6.22
N ASP A 101 -2.21 10.83 -6.03
CA ASP A 101 -3.37 11.14 -5.19
C ASP A 101 -3.03 11.25 -3.69
N PHE A 102 -1.89 10.72 -3.24
CA PHE A 102 -1.37 11.07 -1.92
C PHE A 102 -1.17 12.58 -1.81
N TYR A 103 -0.43 13.17 -2.75
CA TYR A 103 -0.16 14.61 -2.76
C TYR A 103 -1.43 15.43 -2.98
N GLN A 104 -2.29 14.99 -3.90
CA GLN A 104 -3.49 15.75 -4.27
C GLN A 104 -4.59 15.71 -3.20
N ASN A 105 -4.78 14.55 -2.55
CA ASN A 105 -5.95 14.32 -1.69
C ASN A 105 -5.56 14.03 -0.23
N ALA A 106 -4.58 13.15 0.02
CA ALA A 106 -4.22 12.75 1.38
C ALA A 106 -3.45 13.83 2.14
N PHE A 107 -2.44 14.43 1.49
CA PHE A 107 -1.53 15.39 2.07
C PHE A 107 -2.22 16.67 2.57
N PRO A 108 -3.16 17.30 1.84
CA PRO A 108 -3.91 18.45 2.35
C PRO A 108 -4.72 18.13 3.62
N ILE A 109 -5.30 16.93 3.69
CA ILE A 109 -6.07 16.46 4.86
C ILE A 109 -5.15 16.26 6.07
N LEU A 110 -4.00 15.60 5.87
CA LEU A 110 -2.99 15.40 6.91
C LEU A 110 -2.42 16.72 7.42
N LYS A 111 -2.11 17.64 6.50
CA LYS A 111 -1.61 18.99 6.81
C LYS A 111 -2.62 19.78 7.63
N ALA A 112 -3.89 19.82 7.24
CA ALA A 112 -4.95 20.48 8.01
C ALA A 112 -5.11 19.85 9.41
N ALA A 113 -4.99 18.53 9.51
CA ALA A 113 -5.11 17.80 10.77
C ALA A 113 -3.83 17.81 11.63
N HIS A 114 -2.70 18.33 11.11
CA HIS A 114 -1.36 18.27 11.72
C HIS A 114 -0.97 16.84 12.11
N LEU A 115 -1.25 15.88 11.23
CA LEU A 115 -0.97 14.46 11.47
C LEU A 115 0.27 14.00 10.70
N PRO A 116 1.23 13.35 11.37
CA PRO A 116 2.39 12.79 10.71
C PRO A 116 2.04 11.54 9.91
N SER A 117 2.82 11.27 8.86
CA SER A 117 2.68 10.07 8.04
C SER A 117 4.02 9.62 7.45
N THR A 118 4.05 8.37 6.96
CA THR A 118 5.18 7.82 6.19
C THR A 118 4.69 7.35 4.83
N VAL A 119 5.38 7.69 3.75
CA VAL A 119 5.08 7.21 2.39
C VAL A 119 6.23 6.34 1.88
N TYR A 120 5.92 5.12 1.43
CA TYR A 120 6.91 4.22 0.85
C TYR A 120 6.95 4.37 -0.67
N LEU A 121 8.13 4.66 -1.22
CA LEU A 121 8.30 5.00 -2.64
C LEU A 121 8.96 3.86 -3.43
N PRO A 122 8.32 3.35 -4.50
CA PRO A 122 8.98 2.53 -5.49
C PRO A 122 9.74 3.45 -6.45
N THR A 123 11.04 3.57 -6.21
CA THR A 123 11.80 4.78 -6.61
C THR A 123 11.92 5.04 -8.12
N ASN A 124 11.70 4.04 -8.98
CA ASN A 124 11.75 4.21 -10.44
C ASN A 124 10.46 4.81 -11.03
N PHE A 125 9.35 4.74 -10.27
CA PHE A 125 8.06 5.27 -10.71
C PHE A 125 7.89 6.76 -10.38
N ILE A 126 8.57 7.22 -9.33
CA ILE A 126 8.45 8.62 -8.87
C ILE A 126 9.04 9.57 -9.92
N GLY A 127 8.20 10.50 -10.38
CA GLY A 127 8.53 11.45 -11.45
C GLY A 127 8.56 10.86 -12.85
N THR A 128 7.99 9.66 -13.05
CA THR A 128 7.86 9.02 -14.37
C THR A 128 6.39 8.72 -14.68
N ASP A 129 6.18 8.33 -15.93
CA ASP A 129 4.94 7.88 -16.56
C ASP A 129 4.88 6.34 -16.64
N MET A 130 5.76 5.66 -15.88
CA MET A 130 5.71 4.20 -15.69
C MET A 130 4.43 3.79 -14.94
N GLN A 131 4.05 2.52 -15.09
CA GLN A 131 2.86 1.93 -14.48
C GLN A 131 3.19 0.61 -13.81
N PHE A 132 2.42 0.24 -12.78
CA PHE A 132 2.51 -1.13 -12.29
C PHE A 132 1.99 -2.10 -13.35
N TRP A 133 2.58 -3.30 -13.35
CA TRP A 133 2.19 -4.34 -14.27
C TRP A 133 0.71 -4.74 -14.10
N THR A 134 0.14 -4.56 -12.90
CA THR A 134 -1.28 -4.78 -12.60
C THR A 134 -2.18 -3.83 -13.38
N ASP A 135 -1.80 -2.56 -13.48
CA ASP A 135 -2.54 -1.55 -14.23
C ASP A 135 -2.40 -1.79 -15.73
N THR A 136 -1.20 -2.15 -16.18
CA THR A 136 -0.95 -2.57 -17.57
C THR A 136 -1.82 -3.78 -17.93
N CYS A 137 -1.88 -4.78 -17.06
CA CYS A 137 -2.74 -5.96 -17.22
C CYS A 137 -4.23 -5.56 -17.30
N ALA A 138 -4.70 -4.71 -16.39
CA ALA A 138 -6.08 -4.25 -16.37
C ALA A 138 -6.45 -3.50 -17.66
N ALA A 139 -5.56 -2.66 -18.18
CA ALA A 139 -5.75 -1.91 -19.43
C ALA A 139 -5.82 -2.84 -20.65
N ILE A 140 -4.91 -3.82 -20.76
CA ILE A 140 -4.91 -4.80 -21.84
C ILE A 140 -6.20 -5.63 -21.82
N LEU A 141 -6.59 -6.14 -20.64
CA LEU A 141 -7.81 -6.94 -20.49
C LEU A 141 -9.07 -6.12 -20.80
N LYS A 142 -9.10 -4.83 -20.45
CA LYS A 142 -10.21 -3.94 -20.82
C LYS A 142 -10.38 -3.92 -22.33
N LYS A 143 -9.29 -3.73 -23.08
CA LYS A 143 -9.33 -3.73 -24.54
C LYS A 143 -9.81 -5.07 -25.09
N ILE A 144 -9.29 -6.19 -24.60
CA ILE A 144 -9.70 -7.54 -25.02
C ILE A 144 -11.21 -7.75 -24.77
N CYS A 145 -11.71 -7.35 -23.60
CA CYS A 145 -13.13 -7.52 -23.25
C CYS A 145 -14.07 -6.62 -24.06
N HIS A 146 -13.67 -5.38 -24.35
CA HIS A 146 -14.51 -4.40 -25.03
C HIS A 146 -14.47 -4.51 -26.56
N GLU A 147 -13.27 -4.62 -27.14
CA GLU A 147 -13.09 -4.56 -28.59
C GLU A 147 -13.10 -5.94 -29.24
N LYS A 148 -12.76 -7.00 -28.48
CA LYS A 148 -12.62 -8.40 -28.93
C LYS A 148 -11.71 -8.56 -30.17
N PRO A 149 -10.51 -9.12 -30.02
CA PRO A 149 -9.62 -9.35 -31.16
C PRO A 149 -10.30 -10.16 -32.28
N GLU A 150 -10.15 -9.70 -33.53
CA GLU A 150 -10.79 -10.31 -34.71
C GLU A 150 -10.30 -11.74 -34.99
N LEU A 151 -9.04 -12.02 -34.66
CA LEU A 151 -8.39 -13.31 -34.86
C LEU A 151 -8.17 -14.02 -33.53
N PRO A 152 -8.32 -15.36 -33.48
CA PRO A 152 -7.99 -16.12 -32.28
C PRO A 152 -6.49 -16.04 -32.01
N TYR A 153 -6.12 -16.03 -30.73
CA TYR A 153 -4.72 -16.04 -30.31
C TYR A 153 -3.97 -17.27 -30.88
N GLN A 154 -2.92 -17.00 -31.66
CA GLN A 154 -2.11 -18.01 -32.35
C GLN A 154 -0.82 -18.38 -31.59
N GLY A 155 -0.47 -17.66 -30.52
CA GLY A 155 0.77 -17.88 -29.79
C GLY A 155 0.80 -19.20 -29.01
N THR A 156 1.99 -19.62 -28.58
CA THR A 156 2.21 -20.92 -27.92
C THR A 156 2.16 -20.83 -26.39
N SER A 157 2.07 -19.64 -25.80
CA SER A 157 2.09 -19.44 -24.34
C SER A 157 0.86 -20.11 -23.68
N PRO A 158 1.06 -21.14 -22.84
CA PRO A 158 -0.05 -21.78 -22.13
C PRO A 158 -0.77 -20.81 -21.18
N VAL A 159 -0.01 -19.91 -20.54
CA VAL A 159 -0.53 -18.93 -19.59
C VAL A 159 -1.48 -17.96 -20.29
N ILE A 160 -1.12 -17.47 -21.48
CA ILE A 160 -2.00 -16.57 -22.24
C ILE A 160 -3.28 -17.28 -22.67
N ARG A 161 -3.18 -18.55 -23.10
CA ARG A 161 -4.37 -19.35 -23.43
C ARG A 161 -5.30 -19.51 -22.22
N GLU A 162 -4.76 -19.66 -21.03
CA GLU A 162 -5.54 -19.73 -19.79
C GLU A 162 -6.20 -18.38 -19.47
N ILE A 163 -5.44 -17.28 -19.53
CA ILE A 163 -5.94 -15.91 -19.33
C ILE A 163 -7.14 -15.61 -20.24
N LEU A 164 -7.06 -15.95 -21.52
CA LEU A 164 -8.11 -15.71 -22.50
C LEU A 164 -9.36 -16.58 -22.31
N GLN A 165 -9.29 -17.62 -21.48
CA GLN A 165 -10.42 -18.49 -21.14
C GLN A 165 -11.12 -18.10 -19.83
N ILE A 166 -10.56 -17.15 -19.06
CA ILE A 166 -11.17 -16.69 -17.82
C ILE A 166 -12.51 -16.01 -18.12
N LYS A 167 -13.55 -16.46 -17.43
CA LYS A 167 -14.92 -15.93 -17.54
C LYS A 167 -15.28 -15.13 -16.30
N GLY A 168 -16.04 -14.06 -16.50
CA GLY A 168 -16.51 -13.20 -15.43
C GLY A 168 -16.83 -11.81 -15.94
N ASP A 169 -17.26 -10.93 -15.04
CA ASP A 169 -17.21 -9.49 -15.30
C ASP A 169 -15.74 -9.01 -15.35
N TYR A 170 -15.54 -7.82 -15.93
CA TYR A 170 -14.21 -7.25 -16.13
C TYR A 170 -13.35 -7.22 -14.86
N ILE A 171 -13.93 -6.83 -13.71
CA ILE A 171 -13.20 -6.70 -12.45
C ILE A 171 -12.75 -8.08 -11.97
N SER A 172 -13.67 -9.05 -11.96
CA SER A 172 -13.36 -10.43 -11.57
C SER A 172 -12.30 -11.09 -12.47
N CYS A 173 -12.31 -10.79 -13.78
CA CYS A 173 -11.29 -11.27 -14.71
C CYS A 173 -9.91 -10.67 -14.40
N VAL A 174 -9.81 -9.35 -14.21
CA VAL A 174 -8.55 -8.68 -13.87
C VAL A 174 -7.97 -9.24 -12.57
N ASP A 175 -8.77 -9.36 -11.52
CA ASP A 175 -8.34 -9.91 -10.23
C ASP A 175 -7.81 -11.35 -10.37
N SER A 176 -8.47 -12.17 -11.19
CA SER A 176 -8.07 -13.56 -11.44
C SER A 176 -6.74 -13.66 -12.18
N VAL A 177 -6.54 -12.81 -13.19
CA VAL A 177 -5.28 -12.77 -13.96
C VAL A 177 -4.14 -12.24 -13.08
N ILE A 178 -4.35 -11.16 -12.33
CA ILE A 178 -3.34 -10.64 -11.39
C ILE A 178 -2.93 -11.73 -10.40
N LYS A 179 -3.89 -12.44 -9.81
CA LYS A 179 -3.60 -13.54 -8.88
C LYS A 179 -2.82 -14.67 -9.55
N MET A 180 -3.13 -15.01 -10.80
CA MET A 180 -2.42 -16.02 -11.59
C MET A 180 -0.97 -15.62 -11.87
N LEU A 181 -0.71 -14.32 -12.10
CA LEU A 181 0.61 -13.81 -12.47
C LEU A 181 1.53 -13.50 -11.27
N LYS A 182 1.00 -13.26 -10.07
CA LYS A 182 1.78 -12.97 -8.84
C LYS A 182 2.94 -13.95 -8.52
N PRO A 183 2.87 -15.26 -8.85
CA PRO A 183 3.99 -16.19 -8.64
C PRO A 183 5.15 -16.07 -9.64
N TYR A 184 4.94 -15.40 -10.78
CA TYR A 184 5.95 -15.26 -11.83
C TYR A 184 6.93 -14.13 -11.49
N SER A 185 8.15 -14.23 -11.99
CA SER A 185 9.11 -13.12 -11.92
C SER A 185 8.64 -11.94 -12.78
N THR A 186 9.13 -10.75 -12.47
CA THR A 186 8.72 -9.53 -13.17
C THR A 186 9.11 -9.55 -14.65
N GLY A 187 10.24 -10.19 -14.98
CA GLY A 187 10.67 -10.40 -16.37
C GLY A 187 9.74 -11.33 -17.14
N GLU A 188 9.16 -12.35 -16.48
CA GLU A 188 8.16 -13.24 -17.09
C GLU A 188 6.82 -12.54 -17.25
N ILE A 189 6.35 -11.81 -16.22
CA ILE A 189 5.14 -11.00 -16.29
C ILE A 189 5.23 -10.02 -17.46
N LYS A 190 6.35 -9.31 -17.59
CA LYS A 190 6.56 -8.37 -18.71
C LYS A 190 6.40 -9.05 -20.06
N LYS A 191 7.02 -10.21 -20.28
CA LYS A 191 6.89 -10.97 -21.54
C LYS A 191 5.45 -11.37 -21.82
N ILE A 192 4.72 -11.84 -20.80
CA ILE A 192 3.31 -12.21 -20.91
C ILE A 192 2.46 -11.00 -21.29
N LEU A 193 2.67 -9.86 -20.64
CA LEU A 193 1.92 -8.63 -20.91
C LEU A 193 2.26 -8.03 -22.28
N ASP A 194 3.52 -8.05 -22.70
CA ASP A 194 3.94 -7.61 -24.03
C ASP A 194 3.23 -8.42 -25.13
N GLU A 195 3.16 -9.74 -24.98
CA GLU A 195 2.49 -10.63 -25.94
C GLU A 195 0.96 -10.46 -25.91
N LEU A 196 0.36 -10.30 -24.73
CA LEU A 196 -1.07 -9.97 -24.59
C LEU A 196 -1.42 -8.61 -25.21
N ALA A 197 -0.56 -7.60 -25.03
CA ALA A 197 -0.75 -6.28 -25.62
C ALA A 197 -0.67 -6.33 -27.15
N GLN A 198 0.29 -7.10 -27.70
CA GLN A 198 0.38 -7.36 -29.13
C GLN A 198 -0.88 -8.03 -29.66
N TYR A 199 -1.39 -9.04 -28.96
CA TYR A 199 -2.64 -9.71 -29.30
C TYR A 199 -3.86 -8.77 -29.24
N ALA A 200 -3.93 -7.89 -28.24
CA ALA A 200 -4.99 -6.91 -28.07
C ALA A 200 -4.87 -5.72 -29.03
N GLY A 201 -3.74 -5.57 -29.74
CA GLY A 201 -3.45 -4.42 -30.59
C GLY A 201 -3.42 -3.09 -29.83
N CYS A 202 -3.05 -3.07 -28.55
CA CYS A 202 -2.86 -1.81 -27.79
C CYS A 202 -1.39 -1.46 -27.63
N SER A 203 -1.10 -0.16 -27.80
CA SER A 203 0.03 0.49 -27.13
C SER A 203 -0.37 0.86 -25.71
N HIS A 204 0.58 0.85 -24.77
CA HIS A 204 0.31 1.17 -23.36
C HIS A 204 -0.21 2.61 -23.26
N THR A 205 -1.45 2.78 -22.82
CA THR A 205 -2.04 4.10 -22.57
C THR A 205 -2.86 4.03 -21.29
N SER A 206 -2.27 4.44 -20.18
CA SER A 206 -3.02 4.84 -18.98
C SER A 206 -2.44 6.15 -18.46
N LEU A 207 -3.32 6.93 -17.83
CA LEU A 207 -3.07 8.30 -17.35
C LEU A 207 -2.66 8.31 -15.86
N GLN A 208 -2.45 7.14 -15.25
CA GLN A 208 -2.19 7.08 -13.83
C GLN A 208 -0.77 7.53 -13.52
N THR A 209 -0.65 8.51 -12.62
CA THR A 209 0.61 9.18 -12.31
C THR A 209 1.03 8.91 -10.87
N PHE A 210 2.33 8.75 -10.69
CA PHE A 210 2.99 8.78 -9.39
C PHE A 210 3.33 10.22 -9.02
N MET A 211 3.61 10.48 -7.75
CA MET A 211 4.15 11.78 -7.36
C MET A 211 5.43 12.09 -8.14
N THR A 212 5.64 13.36 -8.43
CA THR A 212 6.93 13.89 -8.87
C THR A 212 7.88 14.06 -7.68
N TRP A 213 9.18 14.09 -7.93
CA TRP A 213 10.17 14.39 -6.88
C TRP A 213 9.99 15.78 -6.25
N ASN A 214 9.41 16.74 -6.98
CA ASN A 214 9.09 18.07 -6.44
C ASN A 214 7.92 18.02 -5.44
N GLU A 215 6.89 17.22 -5.72
CA GLU A 215 5.78 16.99 -4.79
C GLU A 215 6.25 16.23 -3.55
N VAL A 216 7.14 15.23 -3.71
CA VAL A 216 7.80 14.53 -2.60
C VAL A 216 8.55 15.52 -1.69
N LYS A 217 9.36 16.42 -2.26
CA LYS A 217 10.08 17.46 -1.49
C LYS A 217 9.13 18.43 -0.80
N THR A 218 8.06 18.85 -1.48
CA THR A 218 7.02 19.72 -0.89
C THR A 218 6.37 19.06 0.34
N CYS A 219 6.09 17.76 0.27
CA CYS A 219 5.60 16.97 1.40
C CYS A 219 6.62 16.89 2.53
N LEU A 220 7.91 16.64 2.21
CA LEU A 220 9.00 16.58 3.19
C LEU A 220 9.15 17.90 3.94
N ASP A 221 9.19 19.01 3.21
CA ASP A 221 9.39 20.36 3.75
C ASP A 221 8.28 20.81 4.72
N SER A 222 7.13 20.12 4.69
CA SER A 222 6.06 20.35 5.68
C SER A 222 6.41 19.89 7.10
N GLY A 223 7.41 19.00 7.25
CA GLY A 223 7.75 18.34 8.50
C GLY A 223 6.76 17.26 8.95
N LEU A 224 5.69 17.00 8.18
CA LEU A 224 4.66 16.00 8.52
C LEU A 224 4.84 14.66 7.80
N VAL A 225 5.61 14.62 6.72
CA VAL A 225 5.74 13.43 5.87
C VAL A 225 7.19 12.94 5.87
N ALA A 226 7.37 11.68 6.28
CA ALA A 226 8.62 10.96 6.11
C ALA A 226 8.52 10.00 4.91
N PHE A 227 9.65 9.69 4.27
CA PHE A 227 9.70 8.77 3.14
C PHE A 227 10.50 7.51 3.46
N GLY A 228 9.96 6.37 3.04
CA GLY A 228 10.60 5.06 3.12
C GLY A 228 10.76 4.42 1.74
N SER A 229 11.44 3.27 1.69
CA SER A 229 11.65 2.53 0.44
C SER A 229 10.57 1.49 0.20
N HIS A 230 10.11 1.41 -1.05
CA HIS A 230 9.23 0.35 -1.56
C HIS A 230 9.86 -0.39 -2.75
N THR A 231 11.18 -0.63 -2.68
CA THR A 231 12.03 -1.15 -3.77
C THR A 231 12.22 -0.14 -4.92
N VAL A 232 12.88 -0.55 -6.00
CA VAL A 232 13.04 0.26 -7.22
C VAL A 232 11.82 0.08 -8.09
N ASN A 233 11.48 -1.18 -8.39
CA ASN A 233 10.50 -1.56 -9.39
C ASN A 233 9.22 -2.20 -8.82
N HIS A 234 8.97 -2.08 -7.51
CA HIS A 234 7.81 -2.64 -6.82
C HIS A 234 7.72 -4.18 -6.93
N LEU A 235 8.88 -4.87 -6.82
CA LEU A 235 8.97 -6.31 -7.06
C LEU A 235 8.41 -7.15 -5.90
N ILE A 236 7.75 -8.26 -6.22
CA ILE A 236 7.43 -9.30 -5.25
C ILE A 236 8.72 -10.07 -4.94
N LEU A 237 9.44 -9.64 -3.89
CA LEU A 237 10.80 -10.10 -3.60
C LEU A 237 10.96 -11.62 -3.48
N THR A 238 9.91 -12.35 -3.07
CA THR A 238 9.92 -13.82 -2.96
C THR A 238 9.89 -14.55 -4.30
N ALA A 239 9.56 -13.86 -5.39
CA ALA A 239 9.55 -14.40 -6.75
C ALA A 239 10.84 -14.07 -7.53
N GLU A 240 11.78 -13.37 -6.90
CA GLU A 240 12.97 -12.82 -7.55
C GLU A 240 14.26 -13.49 -7.08
N SER A 241 15.31 -13.40 -7.90
CA SER A 241 16.63 -13.94 -7.56
C SER A 241 17.26 -13.16 -6.39
N ARG A 242 18.16 -13.79 -5.63
CA ARG A 242 18.91 -13.13 -4.55
C ARG A 242 19.66 -11.89 -5.04
N GLN A 243 20.25 -11.93 -6.23
CA GLN A 243 20.96 -10.78 -6.79
C GLN A 243 19.99 -9.64 -7.10
N THR A 244 18.84 -9.95 -7.73
CA THR A 244 17.79 -8.96 -8.01
C THR A 244 17.31 -8.30 -6.71
N VAL A 245 17.00 -9.09 -5.67
CA VAL A 245 16.55 -8.57 -4.37
C VAL A 245 17.62 -7.67 -3.74
N HIS A 246 18.90 -8.06 -3.80
CA HIS A 246 19.99 -7.22 -3.30
C HIS A 246 20.04 -5.86 -4.00
N ASP A 247 19.96 -5.85 -5.33
CA ASP A 247 20.06 -4.62 -6.11
C ASP A 247 18.84 -3.72 -5.92
N GLU A 248 17.64 -4.28 -5.88
CA GLU A 248 16.40 -3.57 -5.55
C GLU A 248 16.47 -2.87 -4.19
N LEU A 249 16.98 -3.57 -3.17
CA LEU A 249 17.11 -3.01 -1.82
C LEU A 249 18.16 -1.89 -1.77
N ARG A 250 19.32 -2.09 -2.39
CA ARG A 250 20.42 -1.13 -2.36
C ARG A 250 20.10 0.13 -3.18
N ILE A 251 19.69 -0.04 -4.44
CA ILE A 251 19.47 1.07 -5.38
C ILE A 251 18.32 1.97 -4.91
N SER A 252 17.22 1.38 -4.41
CA SER A 252 16.10 2.17 -3.91
C SER A 252 16.48 3.03 -2.70
N LYS A 253 17.26 2.47 -1.77
CA LYS A 253 17.79 3.23 -0.62
C LYS A 253 18.71 4.37 -1.08
N GLU A 254 19.67 4.07 -1.95
CA GLU A 254 20.60 5.08 -2.50
C GLU A 254 19.85 6.20 -3.22
N LYS A 255 18.77 5.87 -3.96
CA LYS A 255 17.95 6.86 -4.65
C LYS A 255 17.25 7.81 -3.68
N LEU A 256 16.67 7.32 -2.58
CA LEU A 256 16.07 8.19 -1.55
C LEU A 256 17.10 9.14 -0.91
N ILE A 257 18.30 8.64 -0.64
CA ILE A 257 19.41 9.44 -0.08
C ILE A 257 19.86 10.50 -1.09
N LYS A 258 20.05 10.11 -2.36
CA LYS A 258 20.49 11.02 -3.44
C LYS A 258 19.49 12.15 -3.68
N GLU A 259 18.19 11.85 -3.61
CA GLU A 259 17.13 12.85 -3.75
C GLU A 259 16.94 13.71 -2.49
N GLN A 260 17.66 13.41 -1.41
CA GLN A 260 17.62 14.10 -0.11
C GLN A 260 16.23 14.08 0.51
N VAL A 261 15.51 12.96 0.36
CA VAL A 261 14.14 12.82 0.87
C VAL A 261 14.03 11.93 2.11
N ALA A 262 15.15 11.37 2.57
CA ALA A 262 15.21 10.53 3.75
C ALA A 262 16.56 10.64 4.45
N ASP A 263 16.56 10.56 5.78
CA ASP A 263 17.78 10.42 6.58
C ASP A 263 18.37 9.01 6.37
N PRO A 264 19.63 8.88 5.90
CA PRO A 264 20.27 7.58 5.68
C PRO A 264 20.23 6.61 6.89
N SER A 265 20.15 7.15 8.10
CA SER A 265 20.13 6.38 9.36
C SER A 265 18.73 5.91 9.77
N ASP A 266 17.66 6.48 9.20
CA ASP A 266 16.27 6.16 9.57
C ASP A 266 15.36 5.91 8.35
N ILE A 267 15.87 5.17 7.37
CA ILE A 267 15.05 4.73 6.22
C ILE A 267 14.31 3.45 6.59
N SER A 268 12.99 3.52 6.69
CA SER A 268 12.11 2.35 6.82
C SER A 268 11.83 1.70 5.47
N PHE A 269 11.61 0.38 5.48
CA PHE A 269 11.29 -0.41 4.29
C PHE A 269 9.86 -0.97 4.34
N CYS A 270 9.17 -1.05 3.20
CA CYS A 270 7.89 -1.74 3.07
C CYS A 270 8.04 -2.87 2.05
N TYR A 271 7.68 -4.11 2.43
CA TYR A 271 7.73 -5.25 1.51
C TYR A 271 6.58 -5.17 0.50
N PRO A 272 6.85 -5.02 -0.82
CA PRO A 272 5.80 -5.01 -1.83
C PRO A 272 4.92 -6.26 -1.76
N ASN A 273 3.61 -6.07 -1.83
CA ASN A 273 2.60 -7.13 -1.70
C ASN A 273 2.71 -7.99 -0.41
N GLY A 274 3.54 -7.61 0.56
CA GLY A 274 3.86 -8.42 1.73
C GLY A 274 4.65 -9.70 1.43
N GLY A 275 5.31 -9.79 0.29
CA GLY A 275 6.19 -10.91 -0.07
C GLY A 275 7.52 -10.84 0.69
N TYR A 276 7.67 -11.64 1.75
CA TYR A 276 8.92 -11.69 2.51
C TYR A 276 9.19 -13.10 3.07
N SER A 277 10.47 -13.37 3.34
CA SER A 277 10.99 -14.58 3.98
C SER A 277 12.01 -14.21 5.05
N GLN A 278 12.48 -15.18 5.84
CA GLN A 278 13.57 -14.94 6.79
C GLN A 278 14.85 -14.45 6.09
N GLU A 279 15.16 -15.02 4.93
CA GLU A 279 16.30 -14.60 4.10
C GLU A 279 16.14 -13.16 3.61
N ILE A 280 14.99 -12.81 3.03
CA ILE A 280 14.72 -11.44 2.56
C ILE A 280 14.76 -10.45 3.73
N THR A 281 14.23 -10.83 4.89
CA THR A 281 14.31 -10.00 6.12
C THR A 281 15.77 -9.73 6.50
N GLN A 282 16.65 -10.73 6.38
CA GLN A 282 18.08 -10.57 6.64
C GLN A 282 18.74 -9.68 5.58
N MET A 283 18.35 -9.79 4.32
CA MET A 283 18.85 -8.90 3.26
C MET A 283 18.44 -7.44 3.49
N VAL A 284 17.20 -7.18 3.93
CA VAL A 284 16.74 -5.84 4.32
C VAL A 284 17.59 -5.27 5.47
N LYS A 285 17.88 -6.10 6.49
CA LYS A 285 18.81 -5.72 7.58
C LYS A 285 20.20 -5.38 7.06
N MET A 286 20.75 -6.21 6.17
CA MET A 286 22.10 -6.04 5.61
C MET A 286 22.20 -4.84 4.67
N ALA A 287 21.12 -4.47 3.97
CA ALA A 287 21.04 -3.22 3.21
C ALA A 287 20.98 -1.96 4.11
N GLY A 288 20.88 -2.16 5.43
CA GLY A 288 20.96 -1.11 6.44
C GLY A 288 19.67 -0.31 6.61
N TYR A 289 18.51 -0.84 6.23
CA TYR A 289 17.23 -0.22 6.57
C TYR A 289 17.04 -0.17 8.09
N SER A 290 16.40 0.87 8.62
CA SER A 290 16.21 1.01 10.08
C SER A 290 15.13 0.08 10.62
N SER A 291 14.13 -0.24 9.79
CA SER A 291 12.96 -1.06 10.14
C SER A 291 12.26 -1.56 8.89
N ALA A 292 11.28 -2.45 9.05
CA ALA A 292 10.41 -2.82 7.94
C ALA A 292 8.98 -3.18 8.35
N VAL A 293 8.02 -2.80 7.50
CA VAL A 293 6.58 -3.06 7.67
C VAL A 293 6.07 -4.10 6.66
N THR A 294 5.11 -4.90 7.09
CA THR A 294 4.50 -6.00 6.32
C THR A 294 3.01 -5.73 6.08
N THR A 295 2.34 -6.61 5.33
CA THR A 295 0.87 -6.64 5.20
C THR A 295 0.18 -7.50 6.26
N LYS A 296 0.95 -8.14 7.17
CA LYS A 296 0.37 -8.97 8.24
C LYS A 296 -0.48 -8.09 9.15
N THR A 297 -1.76 -8.45 9.26
CA THR A 297 -2.69 -7.68 10.05
C THR A 297 -2.43 -7.84 11.55
N GLY A 298 -2.36 -6.73 12.27
CA GLY A 298 -2.27 -6.76 13.73
C GLY A 298 -1.67 -5.50 14.35
N TRP A 299 -1.74 -5.46 15.67
CA TRP A 299 -1.05 -4.48 16.51
C TRP A 299 0.39 -4.90 16.78
N ASN A 300 1.20 -3.93 17.22
CA ASN A 300 2.59 -4.14 17.60
C ASN A 300 2.80 -3.87 19.09
N SER A 301 3.54 -4.75 19.75
CA SER A 301 4.00 -4.58 21.13
C SER A 301 5.52 -4.39 21.17
N ALA A 302 6.11 -4.23 22.34
CA ALA A 302 7.57 -4.19 22.46
C ALA A 302 8.27 -5.46 21.97
N MET A 303 7.58 -6.61 22.03
CA MET A 303 8.07 -7.88 21.51
C MET A 303 7.95 -7.99 19.97
N SER A 304 7.30 -7.05 19.29
CA SER A 304 7.24 -7.05 17.83
C SER A 304 8.63 -6.89 17.23
N GLU A 305 8.91 -7.73 16.23
CA GLU A 305 10.18 -7.68 15.51
C GLU A 305 10.21 -6.48 14.56
N ARG A 306 11.28 -5.69 14.67
CA ARG A 306 11.42 -4.36 14.03
C ARG A 306 11.36 -4.42 12.50
N TYR A 307 11.72 -5.55 11.91
CA TYR A 307 11.75 -5.77 10.46
C TYR A 307 10.54 -6.57 9.95
N ASN A 308 9.57 -6.84 10.82
CA ASN A 308 8.35 -7.60 10.53
C ASN A 308 7.12 -6.92 11.16
N LEU A 309 7.10 -5.59 11.16
CA LEU A 309 6.03 -4.84 11.81
C LEU A 309 4.70 -5.09 11.11
N ARG A 310 3.66 -5.30 11.92
CA ARG A 310 2.30 -5.56 11.46
C ARG A 310 1.57 -4.26 11.14
N ARG A 311 0.65 -4.29 10.18
CA ARG A 311 -0.15 -3.13 9.78
C ARG A 311 -1.62 -3.48 9.65
N ILE A 312 -2.52 -2.53 9.86
CA ILE A 312 -3.95 -2.71 9.58
C ILE A 312 -4.28 -2.04 8.24
N GLY A 313 -4.69 -2.85 7.26
CA GLY A 313 -5.18 -2.35 5.97
C GLY A 313 -6.49 -1.58 6.12
N MET A 314 -6.49 -0.38 5.54
CA MET A 314 -7.58 0.59 5.58
C MET A 314 -8.23 0.73 4.20
N HIS A 315 -9.52 0.39 4.12
CA HIS A 315 -10.24 0.27 2.84
C HIS A 315 -11.63 0.89 2.96
N GLN A 316 -12.12 1.49 1.88
CA GLN A 316 -13.44 2.14 1.83
C GLN A 316 -14.55 1.19 2.31
N ASP A 317 -14.57 -0.03 1.80
CA ASP A 317 -15.64 -1.00 2.06
C ASP A 317 -15.67 -1.48 3.51
N MET A 318 -14.53 -1.38 4.21
CA MET A 318 -14.38 -1.85 5.58
C MET A 318 -14.42 -0.74 6.62
N THR A 319 -14.22 0.52 6.24
CA THR A 319 -13.96 1.62 7.19
C THR A 319 -14.72 2.91 6.87
N SER A 320 -15.73 2.84 6.00
CA SER A 320 -16.54 3.99 5.53
C SER A 320 -17.37 4.72 6.59
N THR A 321 -17.43 4.24 7.84
CA THR A 321 -18.15 4.91 8.93
C THR A 321 -17.32 4.92 10.20
N ARG A 322 -17.60 5.85 11.13
CA ARG A 322 -16.93 5.92 12.44
C ARG A 322 -16.95 4.58 13.18
N SER A 323 -18.10 3.90 13.22
CA SER A 323 -18.21 2.61 13.89
C SER A 323 -17.39 1.51 13.21
N LEU A 324 -17.28 1.55 11.88
CA LEU A 324 -16.53 0.57 11.10
C LEU A 324 -15.02 0.71 11.27
N ILE A 325 -14.46 1.93 11.18
CA ILE A 325 -13.05 2.14 11.51
C ILE A 325 -12.78 1.73 12.96
N MET A 326 -13.66 2.10 13.90
CA MET A 326 -13.45 1.74 15.29
C MET A 326 -13.45 0.21 15.48
N ALA A 327 -14.40 -0.49 14.86
CA ALA A 327 -14.41 -1.95 14.87
C ALA A 327 -13.14 -2.55 14.26
N ARG A 328 -12.68 -2.02 13.12
CA ARG A 328 -11.49 -2.52 12.40
C ARG A 328 -10.21 -2.39 13.23
N LEU A 329 -10.07 -1.35 14.02
CA LEU A 329 -8.90 -1.15 14.90
C LEU A 329 -8.97 -1.99 16.18
N ALA A 330 -10.17 -2.42 16.57
CA ALA A 330 -10.41 -3.17 17.81
C ALA A 330 -10.41 -4.70 17.63
N MET A 331 -10.72 -5.19 16.43
CA MET A 331 -10.84 -6.61 16.11
C MET A 331 -9.60 -7.07 15.35
N GLN A 332 -8.49 -7.36 16.03
CA GLN A 332 -7.26 -7.89 15.41
C GLN A 332 -6.55 -8.90 16.28
#